data_AF-A0A9D8YNT8-F1
#
_entry.id   AF-A0A9D8YNT8-F1
#
_cell.length_a   1.000
_cell.length_b   1.000
_cell.length_c   1.000
_cell.angle_alpha   90.00
_cell.angle_beta   90.00
_cell.angle_gamma   90.00
#
_symmetry.space_group_name_H-M   'P 1'
#
loop_
_entity.id
_entity.type
_entity.pdbx_description
1 polymer ?
#
loop_
_entity_poly.entity_id
_entity_poly.type
_entity_poly.pdbx_seq_one_letter_code
_entity_poly.pdbx_strand_id
1 'polypeptide(L)'
;MQEVVDLYKRLAVVARDEGDRLASKHGLPASEQPIGVLGQTFNTAVMGLEVLDHYTTMWNRSAGGLTANQVAALKAQNGERIMKLNNSTFVSVMSACEFGAKQALRAGLKPNMKVRKRVYLAEIMEASQVAGQITQADLYGWDDARELRNVIIHNNAIPDVTTTLRVGPNSLTMVEDQMMQGNLKLIVEATIWVAQAFGRWVDSSLS
;
A
#
# COMPACT_ATOMS: atom_id res chain seq x y z
N MET A 1 13.71 2.29 -12.81
CA MET A 1 12.39 2.54 -13.43
C MET A 1 11.73 1.24 -13.82
N GLN A 2 12.37 0.41 -14.66
CA GLN A 2 11.86 -0.93 -14.97
C GLN A 2 11.52 -1.74 -13.71
N GLU A 3 12.38 -1.73 -12.70
CA GLU A 3 12.10 -2.39 -11.41
C GLU A 3 10.82 -1.90 -10.73
N VAL A 4 10.52 -0.59 -10.80
CA VAL A 4 9.28 -0.02 -10.23
C VAL A 4 8.07 -0.46 -11.05
N VAL A 5 8.19 -0.46 -12.38
CA VAL A 5 7.16 -0.98 -13.29
C VAL A 5 6.86 -2.45 -12.98
N ASP A 6 7.90 -3.27 -12.77
CA ASP A 6 7.75 -4.69 -12.44
C ASP A 6 7.10 -4.90 -11.07
N LEU A 7 7.38 -4.04 -10.10
CA LEU A 7 6.70 -4.05 -8.80
C LEU A 7 5.22 -3.67 -8.91
N TYR A 8 4.87 -2.67 -9.73
CA TYR A 8 3.47 -2.34 -9.98
C TYR A 8 2.72 -3.45 -10.72
N LYS A 9 3.36 -4.13 -11.68
CA LYS A 9 2.81 -5.34 -12.31
C LYS A 9 2.55 -6.42 -11.27
N ARG A 10 3.52 -6.66 -10.37
CA ARG A 10 3.37 -7.62 -9.27
C ARG A 10 2.23 -7.23 -8.34
N LEU A 11 2.10 -5.96 -7.97
CA LEU A 11 0.99 -5.46 -7.14
C LEU A 11 -0.36 -5.73 -7.80
N ALA A 12 -0.50 -5.46 -9.10
CA ALA A 12 -1.73 -5.73 -9.83
C ALA A 12 -2.06 -7.23 -9.84
N VAL A 13 -1.08 -8.10 -10.14
CA VAL A 13 -1.27 -9.57 -10.12
C VAL A 13 -1.69 -10.04 -8.73
N VAL A 14 -0.97 -9.63 -7.68
CA VAL A 14 -1.29 -10.01 -6.29
C VAL A 14 -2.71 -9.59 -5.91
N ALA A 15 -3.10 -8.35 -6.22
CA ALA A 15 -4.42 -7.84 -5.87
C ALA A 15 -5.55 -8.58 -6.59
N ARG A 16 -5.39 -8.83 -7.90
CA ARG A 16 -6.35 -9.61 -8.69
C ARG A 16 -6.45 -11.04 -8.17
N ASP A 17 -5.32 -11.74 -8.07
CA ASP A 17 -5.30 -13.16 -7.74
C ASP A 17 -5.84 -13.42 -6.33
N GLU A 18 -5.52 -12.58 -5.34
CA GLU A 18 -6.12 -12.66 -3.99
C GLU A 18 -7.63 -12.37 -4.02
N GLY A 19 -8.07 -11.39 -4.81
CA GLY A 19 -9.48 -11.05 -4.97
C GLY A 19 -10.30 -12.21 -5.55
N ASP A 20 -9.81 -12.79 -6.64
CA ASP A 20 -10.42 -13.94 -7.31
C ASP A 20 -10.43 -15.18 -6.41
N ARG A 21 -9.33 -15.43 -5.68
CA ARG A 21 -9.21 -16.53 -4.71
C ARG A 21 -10.27 -16.40 -3.61
N LEU A 22 -10.41 -15.23 -3.00
CA LEU A 22 -11.38 -14.99 -1.92
C LEU A 22 -12.82 -15.08 -2.44
N ALA A 23 -13.10 -14.48 -3.59
CA ALA A 23 -14.42 -14.54 -4.22
C ALA A 23 -14.83 -15.99 -4.48
N SER A 24 -13.92 -16.78 -5.06
CA SER A 24 -14.16 -18.20 -5.33
C SER A 24 -14.31 -19.02 -4.05
N LYS A 25 -13.47 -18.79 -3.02
CA LYS A 25 -13.48 -19.58 -1.78
C LYS A 25 -14.76 -19.35 -0.97
N HIS A 26 -15.22 -18.10 -0.89
CA HIS A 26 -16.34 -17.70 -0.03
C HIS A 26 -17.68 -17.60 -0.79
N GLY A 27 -17.69 -17.82 -2.10
CA GLY A 27 -18.90 -17.73 -2.92
C GLY A 27 -19.47 -16.31 -3.01
N LEU A 28 -18.61 -15.30 -2.90
CA LEU A 28 -18.98 -13.88 -2.89
C LEU A 28 -18.48 -13.19 -4.18
N PRO A 29 -19.20 -12.19 -4.72
CA PRO A 29 -18.70 -11.38 -5.82
C PRO A 29 -17.39 -10.67 -5.44
N ALA A 30 -16.41 -10.65 -6.36
CA ALA A 30 -15.14 -9.94 -6.13
C ALA A 30 -15.31 -8.42 -5.92
N SER A 31 -16.45 -7.84 -6.32
CA SER A 31 -16.80 -6.43 -6.09
C SER A 31 -17.37 -6.16 -4.70
N GLU A 32 -17.79 -7.19 -3.96
CA GLU A 32 -18.45 -7.04 -2.66
C GLU A 32 -17.44 -6.82 -1.53
N GLN A 33 -17.77 -5.98 -0.56
CA GLN A 33 -16.88 -5.70 0.57
C GLN A 33 -16.89 -6.88 1.56
N PRO A 34 -15.73 -7.22 2.16
CA PRO A 34 -14.44 -6.52 2.06
C PRO A 34 -13.57 -6.91 0.85
N ILE A 35 -13.92 -7.94 0.07
CA ILE A 35 -13.11 -8.45 -1.06
C ILE A 35 -12.85 -7.36 -2.12
N GLY A 36 -13.85 -6.50 -2.37
CA GLY A 36 -13.78 -5.40 -3.34
C GLY A 36 -12.65 -4.39 -3.14
N VAL A 37 -12.04 -4.34 -1.94
CA VAL A 37 -10.79 -3.58 -1.71
C VAL A 37 -9.66 -4.06 -2.62
N LEU A 38 -9.56 -5.36 -2.88
CA LEU A 38 -8.51 -5.92 -3.74
C LEU A 38 -8.73 -5.51 -5.20
N GLY A 39 -9.97 -5.41 -5.66
CA GLY A 39 -10.29 -4.80 -6.95
C GLY A 39 -9.91 -3.31 -7.03
N GLN A 40 -10.12 -2.55 -5.95
CA GLN A 40 -9.67 -1.14 -5.88
C GLN A 40 -8.13 -1.03 -5.90
N THR A 41 -7.44 -1.93 -5.20
CA THR A 41 -5.97 -2.03 -5.23
C THR A 41 -5.46 -2.36 -6.62
N PHE A 42 -6.07 -3.32 -7.32
CA PHE A 42 -5.75 -3.63 -8.71
C PHE A 42 -5.89 -2.40 -9.61
N ASN A 43 -7.04 -1.70 -9.55
CA ASN A 43 -7.25 -0.49 -10.35
C ASN A 43 -6.23 0.61 -10.02
N THR A 44 -5.89 0.78 -8.74
CA THR A 44 -4.85 1.73 -8.31
C THR A 44 -3.48 1.37 -8.89
N ALA A 45 -3.14 0.08 -8.93
CA ALA A 45 -1.90 -0.40 -9.53
C ALA A 45 -1.87 -0.21 -11.04
N VAL A 46 -2.98 -0.49 -11.74
CA VAL A 46 -3.11 -0.27 -13.19
C VAL A 46 -2.93 1.20 -13.55
N MET A 47 -3.60 2.11 -12.84
CA MET A 47 -3.40 3.55 -13.03
C MET A 47 -1.93 3.96 -12.82
N GLY A 48 -1.27 3.39 -11.81
CA GLY A 48 0.16 3.61 -11.60
C GLY A 48 1.03 3.13 -12.77
N LEU A 49 0.72 1.96 -13.35
CA LEU A 49 1.40 1.45 -14.54
C LEU A 49 1.22 2.36 -15.75
N GLU A 50 0.00 2.84 -16.01
CA GLU A 50 -0.31 3.74 -17.11
C GLU A 50 0.47 5.07 -16.98
N VAL A 51 0.55 5.60 -15.76
CA VAL A 51 1.32 6.82 -15.47
C VAL A 51 2.82 6.57 -15.67
N LEU A 52 3.36 5.45 -15.18
CA LEU A 52 4.77 5.09 -15.35
C LEU A 52 5.14 4.86 -16.82
N ASP A 53 4.27 4.20 -17.59
CA ASP A 53 4.46 3.96 -19.02
C ASP A 53 4.46 5.28 -19.82
N HIS A 54 3.48 6.15 -19.53
CA HIS A 54 3.42 7.49 -20.12
C HIS A 54 4.72 8.26 -19.87
N TYR A 55 5.17 8.33 -18.62
CA TYR A 55 6.40 9.03 -18.28
C TYR A 55 7.64 8.38 -18.93
N THR A 56 7.73 7.06 -18.94
CA THR A 56 8.84 6.33 -19.59
C THR A 56 8.92 6.70 -21.08
N THR A 57 7.77 6.72 -21.76
CA THR A 57 7.67 7.12 -23.17
C THR A 57 8.10 8.58 -23.38
N MET A 58 7.61 9.50 -22.55
CA MET A 58 7.94 10.94 -22.65
C MET A 58 9.42 11.23 -22.39
N TRP A 59 10.02 10.56 -21.41
CA TRP A 59 11.43 10.77 -21.06
C TRP A 59 12.37 10.25 -22.14
N ASN A 60 12.04 9.13 -22.78
CA ASN A 60 12.84 8.57 -23.87
C ASN A 60 12.82 9.46 -25.14
N ARG A 61 11.78 10.28 -25.34
CA ARG A 61 11.67 11.19 -26.49
C ARG A 61 12.46 12.49 -26.35
N SER A 62 12.85 12.88 -25.13
CA SER A 62 13.22 14.27 -24.81
C SER A 62 14.74 14.52 -24.65
N ALA A 63 15.60 13.54 -24.92
CA ALA A 63 17.03 13.63 -24.59
C ALA A 63 17.89 14.37 -25.64
N GLY A 64 17.35 14.65 -26.84
CA GLY A 64 18.10 15.35 -27.90
C GLY A 64 18.38 16.81 -27.55
N GLY A 65 19.66 17.21 -27.53
CA GLY A 65 20.07 18.61 -27.37
C GLY A 65 20.16 19.14 -25.93
N LEU A 66 20.00 18.29 -24.91
CA LEU A 66 20.16 18.68 -23.51
C LEU A 66 21.61 18.59 -23.04
N THR A 67 22.02 19.53 -22.20
CA THR A 67 23.29 19.47 -21.47
C THR A 67 23.26 18.40 -20.37
N ALA A 68 24.43 17.94 -19.92
CA ALA A 68 24.53 16.97 -18.82
C ALA A 68 23.82 17.44 -17.55
N ASN A 69 23.90 18.74 -17.23
CA ASN A 69 23.23 19.33 -16.06
C ASN A 69 21.71 19.28 -16.19
N GLN A 70 21.17 19.56 -17.38
CA GLN A 70 19.72 19.45 -17.63
C GLN A 70 19.24 18.00 -17.54
N VAL A 71 20.03 17.05 -18.06
CA VAL A 71 19.73 15.61 -17.93
C VAL A 71 19.71 15.19 -16.45
N ALA A 72 20.66 15.65 -15.64
CA ALA A 72 20.71 15.36 -14.21
C ALA A 72 19.49 15.96 -13.47
N ALA A 73 19.14 17.22 -13.74
CA ALA A 73 17.98 17.87 -13.14
C ALA A 73 16.66 17.17 -13.51
N LEU A 74 16.49 16.77 -14.78
CA LEU A 74 15.33 16.00 -15.22
C LEU A 74 15.24 14.64 -14.51
N LYS A 75 16.36 13.92 -14.37
CA LYS A 75 16.39 12.65 -13.63
C LYS A 75 15.95 12.84 -12.17
N ALA A 76 16.38 13.90 -11.50
CA ALA A 76 15.97 14.21 -10.14
C ALA A 76 14.45 14.47 -10.04
N GLN A 77 13.91 15.36 -10.89
CA GLN A 77 12.48 15.65 -10.94
C GLN A 77 11.64 14.38 -11.25
N ASN A 78 12.15 13.49 -12.10
CA ASN A 78 11.49 12.23 -12.42
C ASN A 78 11.46 11.29 -11.22
N GLY A 79 12.56 11.23 -10.45
CA GLY A 79 12.60 10.50 -9.18
C GLY A 79 11.53 11.00 -8.20
N GLU A 80 11.38 12.31 -8.05
CA GLU A 80 10.35 12.92 -7.19
C GLU A 80 8.93 12.58 -7.65
N ARG A 81 8.66 12.63 -8.96
CA ARG A 81 7.35 12.26 -9.54
C ARG A 81 7.01 10.80 -9.26
N ILE A 82 7.96 9.89 -9.43
CA ILE A 82 7.78 8.47 -9.13
C ILE A 82 7.53 8.28 -7.63
N MET A 83 8.30 8.96 -6.77
CA MET A 83 8.08 8.87 -5.32
C MET A 83 6.68 9.36 -4.92
N LYS A 84 6.23 10.46 -5.50
CA LYS A 84 4.88 11.00 -5.27
C LYS A 84 3.79 10.02 -5.73
N LEU A 85 3.98 9.37 -6.88
CA LEU A 85 3.08 8.33 -7.37
C LEU A 85 3.01 7.15 -6.38
N ASN A 86 4.17 6.63 -5.96
CA ASN A 86 4.25 5.53 -5.00
C ASN A 86 3.56 5.85 -3.68
N ASN A 87 3.82 7.04 -3.13
CA ASN A 87 3.20 7.51 -1.89
C ASN A 87 1.68 7.62 -2.03
N SER A 88 1.19 8.15 -3.16
CA SER A 88 -0.24 8.26 -3.44
C SER A 88 -0.91 6.88 -3.59
N THR A 89 -0.25 5.93 -4.26
CA THR A 89 -0.71 4.55 -4.38
C THR A 89 -0.81 3.90 -3.00
N PHE A 90 0.25 3.97 -2.18
CA PHE A 90 0.26 3.37 -0.84
C PHE A 90 -0.85 3.94 0.06
N VAL A 91 -1.00 5.26 0.11
CA VAL A 91 -2.05 5.93 0.89
C VAL A 91 -3.45 5.52 0.43
N SER A 92 -3.66 5.41 -0.89
CA SER A 92 -4.96 5.02 -1.47
C SER A 92 -5.32 3.59 -1.07
N VAL A 93 -4.37 2.66 -1.18
CA VAL A 93 -4.56 1.24 -0.79
C VAL A 93 -4.83 1.11 0.71
N MET A 94 -4.03 1.76 1.57
CA MET A 94 -4.27 1.78 3.02
C MET A 94 -5.66 2.34 3.37
N SER A 95 -6.10 3.38 2.68
CA SER A 95 -7.42 3.98 2.90
C SER A 95 -8.55 3.05 2.45
N ALA A 96 -8.36 2.33 1.33
CA ALA A 96 -9.30 1.31 0.86
C ALA A 96 -9.42 0.15 1.86
N CYS A 97 -8.29 -0.35 2.38
CA CYS A 97 -8.27 -1.37 3.44
C CYS A 97 -9.01 -0.91 4.69
N GLU A 98 -8.75 0.31 5.18
CA GLU A 98 -9.46 0.88 6.32
C GLU A 98 -10.97 0.98 6.07
N PHE A 99 -11.38 1.40 4.88
CA PHE A 99 -12.78 1.46 4.50
C PHE A 99 -13.43 0.07 4.44
N GLY A 100 -12.79 -0.90 3.77
CA GLY A 100 -13.30 -2.27 3.65
C GLY A 100 -13.40 -2.97 5.01
N ALA A 101 -12.42 -2.78 5.88
CA ALA A 101 -12.45 -3.31 7.24
C ALA A 101 -13.63 -2.74 8.05
N LYS A 102 -13.91 -1.43 7.93
CA LYS A 102 -15.08 -0.80 8.56
C LYS A 102 -16.40 -1.35 8.00
N GLN A 103 -16.47 -1.62 6.70
CA GLN A 103 -17.66 -2.20 6.08
C GLN A 103 -17.91 -3.63 6.57
N ALA A 104 -16.86 -4.45 6.64
CA ALA A 104 -16.94 -5.80 7.22
C ALA A 104 -17.46 -5.80 8.66
N LEU A 105 -16.95 -4.88 9.52
CA LEU A 105 -17.45 -4.74 10.89
C LEU A 105 -18.94 -4.38 10.96
N ARG A 106 -19.40 -3.51 10.05
CA ARG A 106 -20.82 -3.12 9.96
C ARG A 106 -21.70 -4.29 9.50
N ALA A 107 -21.17 -5.14 8.62
CA ALA A 107 -21.82 -6.35 8.14
C ALA A 107 -21.85 -7.48 9.19
N GLY A 108 -21.20 -7.32 10.34
CA GLY A 108 -21.23 -8.30 11.43
C GLY A 108 -20.01 -9.21 11.49
N LEU A 109 -19.01 -9.03 10.63
CA LEU A 109 -17.71 -9.72 10.66
C LEU A 109 -16.83 -9.15 11.78
N LYS A 110 -17.32 -9.23 13.03
CA LYS A 110 -16.72 -8.54 14.18
C LYS A 110 -15.77 -9.47 14.94
N PRO A 111 -14.49 -9.13 15.06
CA PRO A 111 -13.62 -9.72 16.07
C PRO A 111 -14.00 -9.13 17.44
N ASN A 112 -15.00 -9.72 18.11
CA ASN A 112 -15.41 -9.39 19.50
C ASN A 112 -15.42 -7.90 19.91
N MET A 113 -15.66 -6.98 18.95
CA MET A 113 -15.56 -5.54 19.16
C MET A 113 -16.93 -4.89 19.30
N LYS A 114 -17.04 -3.96 20.26
CA LYS A 114 -18.21 -3.06 20.34
C LYS A 114 -18.10 -2.02 19.23
N VAL A 115 -19.07 -2.00 18.31
CA VAL A 115 -19.14 -0.98 17.25
C VAL A 115 -19.41 0.38 17.88
N ARG A 116 -18.46 1.31 17.74
CA ARG A 116 -18.60 2.72 18.10
C ARG A 116 -18.70 3.57 16.83
N LYS A 117 -19.10 4.85 16.97
CA LYS A 117 -19.25 5.77 15.83
C LYS A 117 -17.97 5.95 15.02
N ARG A 118 -16.82 5.91 15.68
CA ARG A 118 -15.49 5.99 15.07
C ARG A 118 -14.68 4.77 15.50
N VAL A 119 -14.14 4.07 14.51
CA VAL A 119 -13.23 2.93 14.68
C VAL A 119 -12.10 3.13 13.68
N TYR A 120 -10.85 3.00 14.11
CA TYR A 120 -9.68 3.12 13.26
C TYR A 120 -9.13 1.75 12.88
N LEU A 121 -8.40 1.67 11.75
CA LEU A 121 -7.79 0.41 11.29
C LEU A 121 -6.95 -0.28 12.37
N ALA A 122 -6.19 0.48 13.17
CA ALA A 122 -5.39 -0.04 14.27
C ALA A 122 -6.25 -0.83 15.28
N GLU A 123 -7.35 -0.24 15.75
CA GLU A 123 -8.28 -0.89 16.69
C GLU A 123 -8.88 -2.17 16.09
N ILE A 124 -9.17 -2.17 14.78
CA ILE A 124 -9.67 -3.37 14.08
C ILE A 124 -8.61 -4.47 14.07
N MET A 125 -7.36 -4.13 13.73
CA MET A 125 -6.27 -5.10 13.65
C MET A 125 -5.91 -5.66 15.03
N GLU A 126 -5.86 -4.81 16.07
CA GLU A 126 -5.66 -5.24 17.46
C GLU A 126 -6.73 -6.25 17.90
N ALA A 127 -8.00 -5.93 17.67
CA ALA A 127 -9.08 -6.86 18.00
C ALA A 127 -9.04 -8.15 17.16
N SER A 128 -8.68 -8.04 15.88
CA SER A 128 -8.49 -9.19 14.99
C SER A 128 -7.38 -10.11 15.49
N GLN A 129 -6.29 -9.55 16.03
CA GLN A 129 -5.21 -10.33 16.65
C GLN A 129 -5.70 -11.03 17.93
N VAL A 130 -6.44 -10.34 18.80
CA VAL A 130 -7.04 -10.93 20.01
C VAL A 130 -8.02 -12.05 19.66
N ALA A 131 -8.74 -11.92 18.55
CA ALA A 131 -9.65 -12.93 18.02
C ALA A 131 -8.94 -14.08 17.27
N GLY A 132 -7.60 -14.05 17.16
CA GLY A 132 -6.83 -15.07 16.45
C GLY A 132 -6.96 -15.02 14.92
N GLN A 133 -7.52 -13.94 14.36
CA GLN A 133 -7.71 -13.79 12.92
C GLN A 133 -6.41 -13.40 12.19
N ILE A 134 -5.49 -12.74 12.89
CA ILE A 134 -4.16 -12.39 12.39
C ILE A 134 -3.11 -12.73 13.44
N THR A 135 -1.87 -12.91 13.00
CA THR A 135 -0.75 -13.19 13.90
C THR A 135 -0.23 -11.91 14.57
N GLN A 136 0.55 -12.06 15.64
CA GLN A 136 1.27 -10.93 16.24
C GLN A 136 2.23 -10.25 15.25
N ALA A 137 2.84 -11.02 14.34
CA ALA A 137 3.72 -10.49 13.31
C ALA A 137 2.94 -9.66 12.27
N ASP A 138 1.72 -10.08 11.91
CA ASP A 138 0.85 -9.28 11.04
C ASP A 138 0.47 -7.95 11.72
N LEU A 139 0.17 -7.97 13.02
CA LEU A 139 -0.15 -6.75 13.77
C LEU A 139 1.00 -5.74 13.74
N TYR A 140 2.25 -6.20 13.97
CA TYR A 140 3.42 -5.33 13.85
C TYR A 140 3.59 -4.75 12.44
N GLY A 141 3.36 -5.55 11.40
CA GLY A 141 3.40 -5.04 10.03
C GLY A 141 2.32 -3.99 9.75
N TRP A 142 1.13 -4.13 10.34
CA TRP A 142 0.06 -3.14 10.22
C TRP A 142 0.39 -1.84 10.94
N ASP A 143 1.02 -1.93 12.12
CA ASP A 143 1.50 -0.77 12.85
C ASP A 143 2.58 -0.03 12.06
N ASP A 144 3.54 -0.76 11.48
CA ASP A 144 4.58 -0.19 10.64
C ASP A 144 4.00 0.47 9.37
N ALA A 145 3.02 -0.16 8.71
CA ALA A 145 2.35 0.42 7.55
C ALA A 145 1.53 1.67 7.90
N ARG A 146 0.89 1.69 9.09
CA ARG A 146 0.18 2.86 9.61
C ARG A 146 1.15 4.01 9.89
N GLU A 147 2.28 3.73 10.52
CA GLU A 147 3.31 4.72 10.81
C GLU A 147 3.87 5.31 9.52
N LEU A 148 4.19 4.46 8.54
CA LEU A 148 4.62 4.88 7.21
C LEU A 148 3.60 5.83 6.55
N ARG A 149 2.30 5.49 6.61
CA ARG A 149 1.23 6.32 6.07
C ARG A 149 1.19 7.69 6.74
N ASN A 150 1.32 7.73 8.07
CA ASN A 150 1.28 8.98 8.84
C ASN A 150 2.45 9.90 8.43
N VAL A 151 3.66 9.36 8.35
CA VAL A 151 4.85 10.11 7.94
C VAL A 151 4.70 10.66 6.51
N ILE A 152 4.16 9.86 5.58
CA ILE A 152 3.90 10.30 4.20
C ILE A 152 2.86 11.43 4.14
N ILE A 153 1.76 11.33 4.89
CA ILE A 153 0.63 12.28 4.80
C ILE A 153 0.93 13.57 5.56
N HIS A 154 1.47 13.47 6.76
CA HIS A 154 1.51 14.60 7.69
C HIS A 154 2.84 15.35 7.68
N ASN A 155 3.95 14.68 7.39
CA ASN A 155 5.28 15.28 7.55
C ASN A 155 6.05 15.37 6.22
N ASN A 156 5.38 15.33 5.08
CA ASN A 156 6.02 15.34 3.75
C ASN A 156 7.14 14.27 3.62
N ALA A 157 6.93 13.11 4.26
CA ALA A 157 7.91 12.03 4.37
C ALA A 157 9.20 12.41 5.16
N ILE A 158 9.09 13.25 6.20
CA ILE A 158 10.14 13.56 7.17
C ILE A 158 9.70 12.98 8.53
N PRO A 159 10.39 11.98 9.10
CA PRO A 159 9.98 11.37 10.37
C PRO A 159 10.37 12.26 11.56
N ASP A 160 9.55 12.25 12.61
CA ASP A 160 9.83 12.98 13.86
C ASP A 160 10.79 12.21 14.79
N VAL A 161 11.00 10.92 14.52
CA VAL A 161 11.89 10.05 15.29
C VAL A 161 12.61 9.08 14.38
N THR A 162 13.84 8.72 14.73
CA THR A 162 14.56 7.67 14.01
C THR A 162 13.94 6.32 14.34
N THR A 163 13.43 5.62 13.33
CA THR A 163 12.75 4.33 13.50
C THR A 163 13.02 3.39 12.34
N THR A 164 12.87 2.08 12.56
CA THR A 164 12.97 1.07 11.51
C THR A 164 11.66 0.31 11.39
N LEU A 165 10.95 0.55 10.29
CA LEU A 165 9.70 -0.11 9.94
C LEU A 165 10.00 -1.44 9.25
N ARG A 166 9.22 -2.48 9.55
CA ARG A 166 9.30 -3.83 8.97
C ARG A 166 8.02 -4.13 8.21
N VAL A 167 7.95 -3.64 6.97
CA VAL A 167 6.79 -3.89 6.11
C VAL A 167 7.10 -5.06 5.17
N GLY A 168 6.65 -6.25 5.55
CA GLY A 168 6.91 -7.48 4.82
C GLY A 168 8.37 -7.97 4.95
N PRO A 169 9.01 -8.42 3.87
CA PRO A 169 10.38 -8.95 3.93
C PRO A 169 11.46 -7.87 4.04
N ASN A 170 11.09 -6.60 3.87
CA ASN A 170 12.02 -5.48 3.80
C ASN A 170 11.90 -4.60 5.04
N SER A 171 13.00 -3.94 5.40
CA SER A 171 13.01 -2.90 6.42
C SER A 171 13.25 -1.53 5.82
N LEU A 172 12.68 -0.51 6.46
CA LEU A 172 12.89 0.89 6.16
C LEU A 172 13.37 1.59 7.41
N THR A 173 14.62 2.06 7.40
CA THR A 173 15.09 2.98 8.43
C THR A 173 14.76 4.41 8.01
N MET A 174 13.90 5.06 8.77
CA MET A 174 13.61 6.49 8.67
C MET A 174 14.48 7.21 9.70
N VAL A 175 15.14 8.29 9.29
CA VAL A 175 16.04 9.07 10.16
C VAL A 175 15.37 10.40 10.48
N GLU A 176 15.30 10.71 11.78
CA GLU A 176 14.73 11.96 12.31
C GLU A 176 15.21 13.19 11.54
N ASP A 177 14.28 14.10 11.22
CA ASP A 177 14.52 15.34 10.48
C ASP A 177 15.12 15.16 9.07
N GLN A 178 15.17 13.93 8.55
CA GLN A 178 15.62 13.65 7.19
C GLN A 178 14.46 13.22 6.31
N MET A 179 14.32 13.88 5.16
CA MET A 179 13.42 13.41 4.12
C MET A 179 13.77 11.96 3.78
N MET A 180 12.77 11.08 3.83
CA MET A 180 12.91 9.68 3.47
C MET A 180 13.56 9.57 2.09
N GLN A 181 14.82 9.13 2.07
CA GLN A 181 15.57 8.97 0.84
C GLN A 181 15.45 7.53 0.32
N GLY A 182 15.44 7.41 -1.00
CA GLY A 182 16.34 6.43 -1.61
C GLY A 182 15.87 4.98 -1.75
N ASN A 183 14.57 4.65 -1.65
CA ASN A 183 14.11 3.40 -2.23
C ASN A 183 12.75 3.50 -2.92
N LEU A 184 12.77 3.81 -4.22
CA LEU A 184 11.59 3.83 -5.10
C LEU A 184 10.83 2.49 -5.11
N LYS A 185 11.43 1.40 -4.63
CA LYS A 185 10.81 0.06 -4.59
C LYS A 185 10.02 -0.15 -3.31
N LEU A 186 10.57 0.30 -2.20
CA LEU A 186 10.10 -0.04 -0.86
C LEU A 186 8.63 0.32 -0.62
N ILE A 187 8.19 1.51 -1.04
CA ILE A 187 6.78 1.90 -0.86
C ILE A 187 5.83 0.99 -1.67
N VAL A 188 6.24 0.56 -2.86
CA VAL A 188 5.46 -0.37 -3.66
C VAL A 188 5.48 -1.77 -3.04
N GLU A 189 6.61 -2.22 -2.50
CA GLU A 189 6.72 -3.47 -1.76
C GLU A 189 5.86 -3.48 -0.48
N ALA A 190 5.86 -2.36 0.26
CA ALA A 190 4.96 -2.14 1.38
C ALA A 190 3.49 -2.22 0.95
N THR A 191 3.15 -1.64 -0.21
CA THR A 191 1.80 -1.72 -0.77
C THR A 191 1.41 -3.16 -1.12
N ILE A 192 2.33 -3.94 -1.72
CA ILE A 192 2.12 -5.37 -2.01
C ILE A 192 1.86 -6.13 -0.71
N TRP A 193 2.68 -5.90 0.32
CA TRP A 193 2.48 -6.54 1.62
C TRP A 193 1.12 -6.19 2.23
N VAL A 194 0.70 -4.90 2.20
CA VAL A 194 -0.62 -4.47 2.69
C VAL A 194 -1.74 -5.20 1.96
N ALA A 195 -1.67 -5.32 0.63
CA ALA A 195 -2.68 -6.04 -0.16
C ALA A 195 -2.79 -7.51 0.25
N GLN A 196 -1.65 -8.19 0.42
CA GLN A 196 -1.61 -9.59 0.87
C GLN A 196 -2.10 -9.76 2.31
N ALA A 197 -1.66 -8.88 3.22
CA ALA A 197 -2.06 -8.89 4.62
C ALA A 197 -3.57 -8.66 4.76
N PHE A 198 -4.12 -7.75 3.96
CA PHE A 198 -5.56 -7.53 3.90
C PHE A 198 -6.30 -8.76 3.36
N GLY A 199 -5.79 -9.39 2.29
CA GLY A 199 -6.37 -10.63 1.77
C GLY A 199 -6.39 -11.77 2.80
N ARG A 200 -5.30 -11.95 3.57
CA ARG A 200 -5.25 -12.92 4.68
C ARG A 200 -6.26 -12.59 5.79
N TRP A 201 -6.33 -11.31 6.17
CA TRP A 201 -7.29 -10.85 7.17
C TRP A 201 -8.73 -11.12 6.73
N VAL A 202 -9.10 -10.76 5.49
CA VAL A 202 -10.43 -11.04 4.93
C VAL A 202 -10.73 -12.53 4.93
N ASP A 203 -9.77 -13.37 4.51
CA ASP A 203 -9.97 -14.81 4.47
C ASP A 203 -10.31 -15.38 5.85
N SER A 204 -9.58 -14.92 6.86
CA SER A 204 -9.73 -15.31 8.25
C SER A 204 -11.03 -14.78 8.85
N SER A 205 -11.45 -13.56 8.51
CA SER A 205 -12.68 -12.96 9.01
C SER A 205 -13.95 -13.53 8.39
N LEU A 206 -13.87 -14.14 7.20
CA LEU A 206 -14.99 -14.78 6.51
C LEU A 206 -15.12 -16.29 6.80
N SER A 207 -14.11 -16.90 7.43
CA SER A 207 -14.10 -18.32 7.82
C SER A 207 -14.86 -18.54 9.13
#